data_AF-A0A9N9TD69-F1
#
_entry.id   AF-A0A9N9TD69-F1
#
_cell.length_a   1.000
_cell.length_b   1.000
_cell.length_c   1.000
_cell.angle_alpha   90.00
_cell.angle_beta   90.00
_cell.angle_gamma   90.00
#
_symmetry.space_group_name_H-M   'P 1'
#
loop_
_entity.id
_entity.type
_entity.pdbx_description
1 polymer ?
#
loop_
_entity_poly.entity_id
_entity_poly.type
_entity_poly.pdbx_seq_one_letter_code
_entity_poly.pdbx_strand_id
1 'polypeptide(L)' 'MVPLFCVVIAGLCGLVVSAPAPEETEFYTTKYDHVDVEMILNNRRLVNYYTACMLSQGPCPPEGLELKSKCV' A
#
# COMPACT_ATOMS: atom_id res chain seq x y z
N MET A 1 -37.84 16.20 -7.54
CA MET A 1 -38.04 15.07 -8.47
C MET A 1 -37.15 13.87 -8.10
N VAL A 2 -35.84 14.06 -7.87
CA VAL A 2 -34.90 13.00 -7.44
C VAL A 2 -35.14 12.39 -6.04
N PRO A 3 -35.54 13.14 -4.98
CA PRO A 3 -35.63 12.55 -3.64
C PRO A 3 -36.83 11.59 -3.48
N LEU A 4 -37.89 11.81 -4.27
CA LEU A 4 -39.11 11.00 -4.20
C LEU A 4 -38.93 9.65 -4.92
N PHE A 5 -38.10 9.61 -5.96
CA PHE A 5 -37.69 8.36 -6.63
C PHE A 5 -36.82 7.48 -5.72
N CYS A 6 -35.93 8.08 -4.91
CA CYS A 6 -35.09 7.33 -3.97
C CYS A 6 -35.91 6.62 -2.89
N VAL A 7 -37.00 7.23 -2.41
CA VAL A 7 -37.87 6.64 -1.37
C VAL A 7 -38.70 5.49 -1.93
N VAL A 8 -39.16 5.59 -3.18
CA VAL A 8 -39.97 4.54 -3.82
C VAL A 8 -39.12 3.31 -4.17
N ILE A 9 -37.85 3.50 -4.59
CA ILE A 9 -36.90 2.39 -4.82
C ILE A 9 -36.51 1.73 -3.49
N ALA A 10 -36.29 2.51 -2.43
CA ALA A 10 -35.98 1.98 -1.10
C ALA A 10 -37.13 1.15 -0.48
N GLY A 11 -38.39 1.49 -0.78
CA GLY A 11 -39.56 0.75 -0.27
C GLY A 11 -39.78 -0.62 -0.92
N LEU A 12 -39.35 -0.81 -2.18
CA LEU A 12 -39.47 -2.08 -2.90
C LEU A 12 -38.21 -2.97 -2.80
N CYS A 13 -37.06 -2.39 -2.43
CA CYS A 13 -35.79 -3.11 -2.25
C CYS A 13 -35.47 -3.48 -0.79
N GLY A 14 -36.47 -3.53 0.09
CA GLY A 14 -36.34 -3.83 1.53
C GLY A 14 -35.85 -5.25 1.89
N LEU A 15 -35.20 -5.99 0.98
CA LEU A 15 -34.66 -7.33 1.23
C LEU A 15 -33.17 -7.49 0.90
N VAL A 16 -32.42 -6.41 0.73
CA VAL A 16 -30.96 -6.47 0.67
C VAL A 16 -30.36 -5.48 1.65
N VAL A 17 -30.21 -5.96 2.89
CA VAL A 17 -29.16 -5.47 3.79
C VAL A 17 -27.84 -5.89 3.17
N SER A 18 -27.30 -5.08 2.25
CA SER A 18 -25.87 -5.10 2.02
C SER A 18 -25.26 -4.21 3.11
N ALA A 19 -24.89 -4.83 4.22
CA ALA A 19 -23.91 -4.23 5.12
C ALA A 19 -22.73 -3.74 4.25
N PRO A 20 -22.22 -2.51 4.44
CA PRO A 20 -20.96 -2.15 3.83
C PRO A 20 -19.93 -3.13 4.38
N ALA A 21 -19.55 -4.11 3.55
CA ALA A 21 -18.40 -4.95 3.84
C ALA A 21 -17.22 -3.98 3.97
N PRO A 22 -16.46 -4.00 5.08
CA PRO A 22 -15.16 -3.37 5.06
C PRO A 22 -14.38 -4.11 3.98
N GLU A 23 -14.04 -3.41 2.90
CA GLU A 23 -13.06 -3.91 1.96
C GLU A 23 -11.76 -4.02 2.75
N GLU A 24 -11.47 -5.23 3.25
CA GLU A 24 -10.14 -5.63 3.69
C GLU A 24 -9.24 -5.69 2.45
N THR A 25 -9.00 -4.51 1.91
CA THR A 25 -7.84 -4.24 1.08
C THR A 25 -6.67 -4.41 2.03
N GLU A 26 -6.00 -5.55 1.94
CA GLU A 26 -4.74 -5.78 2.64
C GLU A 26 -3.71 -4.77 2.13
N PHE A 27 -3.76 -3.55 2.66
CA PHE A 27 -2.78 -2.53 2.40
C PHE A 27 -1.44 -3.04 2.94
N TYR A 28 -0.42 -3.01 2.08
CA TYR A 28 0.95 -3.12 2.56
C TYR A 28 1.16 -2.13 3.72
N THR A 29 1.91 -2.55 4.73
CA THR A 29 2.06 -1.76 5.96
C THR A 29 2.59 -0.36 5.62
N THR A 30 2.02 0.68 6.23
CA THR A 30 2.40 2.10 6.03
C THR A 30 3.84 2.42 6.48
N LYS A 31 4.60 1.41 6.91
CA LYS A 31 5.96 1.53 7.41
C LYS A 31 6.93 2.07 6.35
N TYR A 32 6.67 1.81 5.08
CA TYR A 32 7.54 2.22 3.98
C TYR A 32 7.07 3.48 3.24
N ASP A 33 5.96 4.10 3.65
CA ASP A 33 5.41 5.31 3.01
C ASP A 33 6.30 6.56 3.19
N HIS A 34 7.29 6.49 4.07
CA HIS A 34 8.22 7.58 4.36
C HIS A 34 9.59 7.38 3.70
N VAL A 35 9.79 6.31 2.92
CA VAL A 35 11.03 6.10 2.19
C VAL A 35 11.01 6.93 0.91
N ASP A 36 11.85 7.96 0.85
CA ASP A 36 12.01 8.81 -0.34
C ASP A 36 12.74 8.06 -1.47
N VAL A 37 11.96 7.37 -2.31
CA VAL A 37 12.48 6.60 -3.45
C VAL A 37 13.16 7.52 -4.47
N GLU A 38 12.63 8.72 -4.70
CA GLU A 38 13.24 9.70 -5.61
C GLU A 38 14.62 10.15 -5.15
N MET A 39 14.80 10.37 -3.84
CA MET A 39 16.10 10.75 -3.30
C MET A 39 17.13 9.63 -3.48
N ILE A 40 16.72 8.38 -3.27
CA ILE A 40 17.58 7.20 -3.44
C ILE A 40 17.99 7.07 -4.91
N LEU A 41 17.03 7.16 -5.85
CA LEU A 41 17.28 6.99 -7.28
C LEU A 41 18.09 8.15 -7.88
N ASN A 42 17.95 9.37 -7.35
CA ASN A 42 18.73 10.54 -7.78
C ASN A 42 20.18 10.50 -7.32
N ASN A 43 20.55 9.65 -6.35
CA ASN A 43 21.92 9.53 -5.86
C ASN A 43 22.49 8.15 -6.16
N ARG A 44 23.37 8.07 -7.17
CA ARG A 44 24.05 6.82 -7.56
C ARG A 44 24.78 6.11 -6.41
N ARG A 45 25.27 6.84 -5.40
CA ARG A 45 25.90 6.21 -4.22
C ARG A 45 24.88 5.47 -3.37
N LEU A 46 23.70 6.05 -3.16
CA LEU A 46 22.61 5.43 -2.41
C LEU A 46 22.06 4.23 -3.17
N VAL A 47 21.84 4.36 -4.48
CA VAL A 47 21.42 3.21 -5.31
C VAL A 47 22.38 2.05 -5.15
N ASN A 48 23.70 2.28 -5.32
CA ASN A 48 24.70 1.22 -5.20
C ASN A 48 24.76 0.62 -3.79
N TYR A 49 24.46 1.41 -2.76
CA TYR A 49 24.43 0.95 -1.38
C TYR A 49 23.23 0.00 -1.13
N TYR A 50 22.03 0.38 -1.60
CA TYR A 50 20.83 -0.47 -1.49
C TYR A 50 20.90 -1.72 -2.37
N THR A 51 21.44 -1.62 -3.59
CA THR A 51 21.59 -2.79 -4.48
C THR A 51 22.66 -3.75 -3.97
N ALA A 52 23.77 -3.25 -3.42
CA ALA A 52 24.78 -4.09 -2.78
C ALA A 52 24.23 -4.87 -1.58
N CYS A 53 23.31 -4.27 -0.80
CA CYS A 53 22.61 -4.98 0.26
C CYS A 53 21.80 -6.17 -0.28
N MET A 54 20.96 -5.93 -1.30
CA MET A 54 20.10 -6.97 -1.88
C MET A 54 20.93 -8.11 -2.45
N LEU A 55 22.08 -7.79 -3.03
CA LEU A 55 23.04 -8.75 -3.57
C LEU A 55 23.95 -9.40 -2.52
N SER A 56 23.81 -9.08 -1.22
CA SER A 56 24.69 -9.54 -0.13
C SER A 56 26.19 -9.23 -0.32
N GLN A 57 26.51 -8.22 -1.12
CA GLN A 57 27.88 -7.81 -1.44
C GLN A 57 28.37 -6.65 -0.57
N GLY A 58 27.60 -6.22 0.42
CA GLY A 58 27.97 -5.11 1.29
C GLY A 58 27.05 -4.91 2.50
N PRO A 59 27.37 -3.93 3.36
CA PRO A 59 26.57 -3.59 4.53
C PRO A 59 25.20 -3.05 4.11
N CYS A 60 24.17 -3.47 4.85
CA CYS A 60 22.78 -3.13 4.53
C CYS A 60 22.19 -2.12 5.51
N PRO A 61 21.46 -1.10 5.04
CA PRO A 61 20.72 -0.21 5.92
C PRO A 61 19.61 -0.99 6.66
N PRO A 62 19.17 -0.52 7.85
CA PRO A 62 18.12 -1.18 8.62
C PRO A 62 16.83 -1.34 7.81
N GLU A 63 16.43 -0.31 7.05
CA GLU A 63 15.30 -0.38 6.12
C GLU A 63 15.52 -1.40 5.00
N GLY A 64 16.75 -1.52 4.50
CA GLY A 64 17.12 -2.47 3.46
C GLY A 64 17.13 -3.93 3.93
N LEU A 65 17.41 -4.18 5.22
CA LEU A 65 17.39 -5.51 5.84
C LEU A 65 15.97 -6.06 5.89
N GLU A 66 15.03 -5.22 6.33
CA GLU A 66 13.61 -5.55 6.35
C GLU A 66 13.09 -5.79 4.92
N LEU A 67 13.45 -4.92 3.97
CA LEU A 67 13.10 -5.10 2.55
C LEU A 67 13.70 -6.39 1.97
N LYS A 68 14.96 -6.72 2.30
CA LYS A 68 15.60 -7.96 1.86
C LYS A 68 14.88 -9.19 2.43
N SER A 69 14.44 -9.16 3.68
CA SER A 69 13.71 -10.27 4.29
C SER A 69 12.34 -10.55 3.66
N LYS A 70 11.74 -9.55 3.01
CA LYS A 70 10.42 -9.64 2.36
C LYS A 70 10.50 -9.87 0.86
N CYS A 71 11.59 -9.48 0.22
CA CYS A 71 11.73 -9.45 -1.24
C CYS A 71 12.68 -10.54 -1.80
N VAL A 72 13.42 -11.26 -0.94
CA VAL A 72 14.31 -12.38 -1.31
C VAL A 72 13.72 -13.71 -0.90
#